data_AF-A0A1S1HFE4-F1
#
_entry.id   AF-A0A1S1HFE4-F1
#
_cell.length_a   1.000
_cell.length_b   1.000
_cell.length_c   1.000
_cell.angle_alpha   90.00
_cell.angle_beta   90.00
_cell.angle_gamma   90.00
#
_symmetry.space_group_name_H-M   'P 1'
#
loop_
_entity.id
_entity.type
_entity.pdbx_description
1 polymer ?
#
loop_
_entity_poly.entity_id
_entity_poly.type
_entity_poly.pdbx_seq_one_letter_code
_entity_poly.pdbx_strand_id
1 'polypeptide(L)'
;MLALLVAAGVVPEQSNPTTGPVDVPAERLAVAAKIQTGLNIAVGIPLGAVAWQQPFDPADHLPFGISFTELLASDESIVAIERIGLSSAGAALGVIIDQSADRSPIIDEAGGRRIQLWFSVDPGFQASPTFDAAGVKVPVTCRVLTSKGLRFERTAILSVRQL
;
A
#
# COMPACT_ATOMS: atom_id res chain seq x y z
N MET A 1 20.65 0.67 -32.14
CA MET A 1 21.16 1.28 -30.89
C MET A 1 20.34 2.54 -30.64
N LEU A 2 19.90 2.73 -29.40
CA LEU A 2 18.92 3.71 -28.88
C LEU A 2 17.44 3.41 -29.17
N ALA A 3 16.78 2.72 -28.24
CA ALA A 3 15.36 2.89 -27.98
C ALA A 3 15.22 3.84 -26.78
N LEU A 4 14.61 4.99 -27.05
CA LEU A 4 14.25 6.04 -26.09
C LEU A 4 13.26 5.47 -25.07
N LEU A 5 13.61 5.41 -23.78
CA LEU A 5 12.63 5.23 -22.71
C LEU A 5 11.93 6.57 -22.47
N VAL A 6 10.70 6.69 -22.94
CA VAL A 6 9.80 7.79 -22.56
C VAL A 6 9.25 7.49 -21.18
N ALA A 7 9.65 8.30 -20.21
CA ALA A 7 9.03 8.39 -18.91
C ALA A 7 7.60 8.92 -19.06
N ALA A 8 6.62 8.03 -18.97
CA ALA A 8 5.23 8.36 -18.71
C ALA A 8 4.69 7.36 -17.68
N GLY A 9 4.53 7.82 -16.44
CA GLY A 9 4.02 7.07 -15.30
C GLY A 9 2.53 6.75 -15.44
N VAL A 10 2.20 5.86 -16.36
CA VAL A 10 0.89 5.20 -16.45
C VAL A 10 1.16 3.70 -16.38
N VAL A 11 0.95 3.12 -15.20
CA VAL A 11 0.91 1.66 -15.05
C VAL A 11 -0.33 1.18 -15.81
N PRO A 12 -0.24 0.15 -16.67
CA PRO A 12 -1.38 -0.37 -17.39
C PRO A 12 -2.47 -0.83 -16.42
N GLU A 13 -3.72 -0.55 -16.78
CA GLU A 13 -4.94 -1.02 -16.12
C GLU A 13 -4.85 -2.54 -15.94
N GLN A 14 -4.78 -3.02 -14.69
CA GLN A 14 -4.69 -4.46 -14.42
C GLN A 14 -5.97 -5.15 -14.91
N SER A 15 -5.83 -5.94 -15.96
CA SER A 15 -6.85 -6.84 -16.48
C SER A 15 -7.12 -7.96 -15.47
N ASN A 16 -8.33 -7.91 -14.90
CA ASN A 16 -8.95 -8.81 -13.91
C ASN A 16 -8.50 -8.65 -12.45
N PRO A 17 -9.44 -8.51 -11.49
CA PRO A 17 -9.11 -8.55 -10.07
C PRO A 17 -8.63 -9.96 -9.69
N THR A 18 -7.38 -10.08 -9.26
CA THR A 18 -6.91 -11.31 -8.60
C THR A 18 -7.53 -11.35 -7.21
N THR A 19 -8.63 -12.08 -7.05
CA THR A 19 -9.21 -12.39 -5.73
C THR A 19 -8.49 -13.58 -5.12
N GLY A 20 -8.27 -13.55 -3.81
CA GLY A 20 -7.68 -14.66 -3.08
C GLY A 20 -7.76 -14.48 -1.58
N PRO A 21 -7.30 -15.48 -0.79
CA PRO A 21 -7.27 -15.37 0.65
C PRO A 21 -6.28 -14.28 1.07
N VAL A 22 -6.78 -13.25 1.77
CA VAL A 22 -5.93 -12.24 2.41
C VAL A 22 -5.46 -12.80 3.76
N ASP A 23 -4.22 -13.27 3.79
CA ASP A 23 -3.56 -13.79 5.00
C ASP A 23 -2.55 -12.77 5.53
N VAL A 24 -3.10 -11.70 6.12
CA VAL A 24 -2.33 -10.61 6.73
C VAL A 24 -2.66 -10.54 8.21
N PRO A 25 -1.68 -10.73 9.11
CA PRO A 25 -1.88 -10.53 10.55
C PRO A 25 -2.39 -9.14 10.90
N ALA A 26 -3.08 -9.02 12.02
CA ALA A 26 -3.77 -7.79 12.41
C ALA A 26 -2.82 -6.58 12.50
N GLU A 27 -1.59 -6.77 12.94
CA GLU A 27 -0.53 -5.77 13.05
C GLU A 27 -0.05 -5.22 11.69
N ARG A 28 -0.23 -6.00 10.61
CA ARG A 28 0.06 -5.63 9.22
C ARG A 28 -1.18 -5.21 8.44
N LEU A 29 -2.32 -5.06 9.11
CA LEU A 29 -3.55 -4.55 8.53
C LEU A 29 -3.79 -3.09 8.94
N ALA A 30 -3.78 -2.19 7.96
CA ALA A 30 -4.17 -0.80 8.16
C ALA A 30 -5.71 -0.73 8.26
N VAL A 31 -6.22 -0.82 9.49
CA VAL A 31 -7.64 -0.65 9.83
C VAL A 31 -7.89 0.80 10.17
N ALA A 32 -8.99 1.37 9.68
CA ALA A 32 -9.33 2.75 10.01
C ALA A 32 -9.39 2.96 11.53
N ALA A 33 -8.46 3.73 12.07
CA ALA A 33 -8.70 4.44 13.32
C ALA A 33 -9.42 5.75 12.98
N LYS A 34 -10.41 6.14 13.79
CA LYS A 34 -10.87 7.53 13.86
C LYS A 34 -9.63 8.42 13.90
N ILE A 35 -9.55 9.39 12.97
CA ILE A 35 -8.53 10.44 12.83
C ILE A 35 -7.59 10.48 14.05
N GLN A 36 -6.34 10.05 13.88
CA GLN A 36 -5.35 10.16 14.96
C GLN A 36 -4.96 11.64 15.14
N THR A 37 -5.73 12.37 15.93
CA THR A 37 -5.56 13.81 16.23
C THR A 37 -4.33 14.15 17.10
N GLY A 38 -3.33 13.27 17.19
CA GLY A 38 -2.21 13.44 18.13
C GLY A 38 -0.83 13.02 17.64
N LEU A 39 -0.67 12.52 16.40
CA LEU A 39 0.66 12.22 15.87
C LEU A 39 1.19 13.43 15.10
N ASN A 40 2.47 13.78 15.30
CA ASN A 40 3.18 14.63 14.35
C ASN A 40 3.20 13.92 13.00
N ILE A 41 2.23 14.27 12.17
CA ILE A 41 2.11 13.81 10.80
C ILE A 41 3.14 14.60 9.99
N ALA A 42 4.09 13.91 9.37
CA ALA A 42 5.11 14.55 8.54
C ALA A 42 4.45 15.33 7.38
N VAL A 43 5.09 16.42 6.95
CA VAL A 43 4.62 17.26 5.84
C VAL A 43 4.39 16.37 4.60
N GLY A 44 3.18 16.44 4.03
CA GLY A 44 2.81 15.68 2.82
C GLY A 44 2.01 14.38 3.07
N ILE A 45 1.70 14.03 4.33
CA ILE A 45 0.81 12.91 4.65
C ILE A 45 -0.63 13.43 4.83
N PRO A 46 -1.64 12.86 4.13
CA PRO A 46 -3.03 13.30 4.25
C PRO A 46 -3.60 13.14 5.67
N LEU A 47 -4.46 14.07 6.06
CA LEU A 47 -5.27 13.92 7.28
C LEU A 47 -6.19 12.71 7.13
N GLY A 48 -6.19 11.81 8.11
CA GLY A 48 -6.93 10.55 8.06
C GLY A 48 -6.16 9.38 7.44
N ALA A 49 -4.88 9.55 7.09
CA ALA A 49 -4.02 8.44 6.74
C ALA A 49 -3.84 7.48 7.94
N VAL A 50 -3.77 6.18 7.65
CA VAL A 50 -3.69 5.12 8.67
C VAL A 50 -2.30 4.49 8.62
N ALA A 51 -1.57 4.48 9.74
CA ALA A 51 -0.30 3.75 9.79
C ALA A 51 -0.54 2.25 9.98
N TRP A 52 0.25 1.43 9.29
CA TRP A 52 0.45 0.04 9.73
C TRP A 52 1.16 0.04 11.09
N GLN A 53 0.81 -0.90 11.96
CA GLN A 53 1.44 -0.98 13.29
C GLN A 53 2.82 -1.62 13.20
N GLN A 54 2.94 -2.69 12.42
CA GLN A 54 4.22 -3.30 12.16
C GLN A 54 5.01 -2.47 11.14
N PRO A 55 6.23 -2.01 11.47
CA PRO A 55 7.13 -1.43 10.50
C PRO A 55 7.63 -2.48 9.51
N PHE A 56 7.93 -2.05 8.30
CA PHE A 56 8.50 -2.86 7.25
C PHE A 56 10.03 -2.79 7.29
N ASP A 57 10.68 -3.95 7.38
CA ASP A 57 12.12 -4.05 7.19
C ASP A 57 12.45 -4.03 5.68
N PRO A 58 13.37 -3.16 5.21
CA PRO A 58 13.82 -3.14 3.82
C PRO A 58 14.30 -4.49 3.27
N ALA A 59 14.80 -5.39 4.12
CA ALA A 59 15.26 -6.73 3.75
C ALA A 59 14.13 -7.78 3.72
N ASP A 60 12.98 -7.46 4.31
CA ASP A 60 11.84 -8.37 4.37
C ASP A 60 10.99 -8.32 3.10
N HIS A 61 10.24 -9.41 2.90
CA HIS A 61 9.21 -9.51 1.87
C HIS A 61 7.93 -10.06 2.49
N LEU A 62 7.30 -9.24 3.34
CA LEU A 62 6.09 -9.60 4.07
C LEU A 62 4.84 -8.95 3.45
N PRO A 63 3.68 -9.61 3.47
CA PRO A 63 2.44 -9.02 3.00
C PRO A 63 1.88 -8.01 4.01
N PHE A 64 1.28 -6.94 3.50
CA PHE A 64 0.56 -5.91 4.25
C PHE A 64 -0.84 -5.74 3.70
N GLY A 65 -1.77 -5.26 4.51
CA GLY A 65 -3.17 -5.14 4.09
C GLY A 65 -3.75 -3.76 4.35
N ILE A 66 -4.69 -3.32 3.52
CA ILE A 66 -5.51 -2.13 3.78
C ILE A 66 -6.97 -2.57 3.90
N SER A 67 -7.60 -2.19 5.00
CA SER A 67 -9.02 -2.46 5.22
C SER A 67 -9.87 -1.27 4.79
N PHE A 68 -10.94 -1.55 4.05
CA PHE A 68 -11.98 -0.60 3.67
C PHE A 68 -13.30 -0.85 4.42
N THR A 69 -13.34 -1.81 5.36
CA THR A 69 -14.54 -2.22 6.08
C THR A 69 -15.38 -1.05 6.61
N GLU A 70 -14.75 -0.03 7.17
CA GLU A 70 -15.42 1.14 7.75
C GLU A 70 -15.95 2.16 6.72
N LEU A 71 -15.52 2.07 5.45
CA LEU A 71 -16.02 2.92 4.36
C LEU A 71 -17.15 2.28 3.58
N LEU A 72 -17.26 0.94 3.63
CA LEU A 72 -18.17 0.17 2.82
C LEU A 72 -19.46 -0.11 3.59
N ALA A 73 -20.60 0.06 2.93
CA ALA A 73 -21.87 -0.41 3.47
C ALA A 73 -21.83 -1.93 3.70
N SER A 74 -22.63 -2.47 4.62
CA SER A 74 -22.60 -3.89 5.03
C SER A 74 -22.74 -4.89 3.89
N ASP A 75 -23.43 -4.51 2.81
CA ASP A 75 -23.69 -5.27 1.59
C ASP A 75 -22.75 -4.89 0.42
N GLU A 76 -21.71 -4.10 0.69
CA GLU A 76 -20.78 -3.56 -0.29
C GLU A 76 -19.40 -4.21 -0.18
N SER A 77 -18.82 -4.51 -1.34
CA SER A 77 -17.51 -5.12 -1.51
C SER A 77 -16.70 -4.40 -2.59
N ILE A 78 -15.38 -4.57 -2.54
CA ILE A 78 -14.42 -4.13 -3.55
C ILE A 78 -14.49 -5.11 -4.71
N VAL A 79 -14.64 -4.57 -5.92
CA VAL A 79 -14.64 -5.35 -7.17
C VAL A 79 -13.38 -5.14 -8.00
N ALA A 80 -12.68 -4.02 -7.81
CA ALA A 80 -11.41 -3.78 -8.47
C ALA A 80 -10.51 -2.83 -7.66
N ILE A 81 -9.21 -3.02 -7.81
CA ILE A 81 -8.20 -2.05 -7.39
C ILE A 81 -7.90 -1.18 -8.62
N GLU A 82 -8.37 0.06 -8.63
CA GLU A 82 -8.16 0.97 -9.78
C GLU A 82 -6.75 1.55 -9.80
N ARG A 83 -6.15 1.78 -8.61
CA ARG A 83 -4.81 2.35 -8.50
C ARG A 83 -4.16 2.04 -7.17
N ILE A 84 -2.87 1.73 -7.20
CA ILE A 84 -2.01 1.78 -6.03
C ILE A 84 -0.84 2.72 -6.37
N GLY A 85 -0.56 3.66 -5.49
CA GLY A 85 0.49 4.64 -5.65
C GLY A 85 1.36 4.73 -4.41
N LEU A 86 2.64 4.97 -4.64
CA LEU A 86 3.60 5.32 -3.60
C LEU A 86 3.87 6.83 -3.67
N SER A 87 4.17 7.46 -2.53
CA SER A 87 4.70 8.83 -2.55
C SER A 87 5.99 8.91 -3.35
N SER A 88 6.22 10.06 -4.00
CA SER A 88 7.46 10.30 -4.75
C SER A 88 8.71 10.21 -3.87
N ALA A 89 8.61 10.62 -2.60
CA ALA A 89 9.67 10.48 -1.62
C ALA A 89 10.00 9.02 -1.32
N GLY A 90 8.99 8.16 -1.18
CA GLY A 90 9.20 6.71 -1.00
C GLY A 90 9.84 6.06 -2.21
N ALA A 91 9.37 6.41 -3.41
CA ALA A 91 9.92 5.89 -4.66
C ALA A 91 11.38 6.31 -4.85
N ALA A 92 11.74 7.54 -4.47
CA ALA A 92 13.12 8.04 -4.51
C ALA A 92 14.07 7.29 -3.55
N LEU A 93 13.54 6.63 -2.52
CA LEU A 93 14.28 5.78 -1.60
C LEU A 93 14.31 4.31 -2.03
N GLY A 94 13.87 4.00 -3.25
CA GLY A 94 13.88 2.64 -3.80
C GLY A 94 12.79 1.74 -3.25
N VAL A 95 11.79 2.26 -2.53
CA VAL A 95 10.63 1.47 -2.09
C VAL A 95 9.72 1.21 -3.29
N ILE A 96 9.28 -0.04 -3.44
CA ILE A 96 8.52 -0.54 -4.59
C ILE A 96 7.31 -1.32 -4.08
N ILE A 97 6.19 -1.21 -4.80
CA ILE A 97 5.04 -2.12 -4.64
C ILE A 97 5.30 -3.33 -5.52
N ASP A 98 5.45 -4.51 -4.93
CA ASP A 98 5.70 -5.73 -5.69
C ASP A 98 4.45 -6.11 -6.49
N GLN A 99 4.66 -6.42 -7.77
CA GLN A 99 3.63 -6.82 -8.72
C GLN A 99 4.03 -8.11 -9.46
N SER A 100 5.04 -8.83 -8.97
CA SER A 100 5.41 -10.14 -9.50
C SER A 100 4.28 -11.16 -9.32
N ALA A 101 4.30 -12.24 -10.11
CA ALA A 101 3.16 -13.16 -10.23
C ALA A 101 2.66 -13.73 -8.89
N ASP A 102 3.55 -14.03 -7.94
CA ASP A 102 3.19 -14.60 -6.63
C ASP A 102 2.95 -13.54 -5.55
N ARG A 103 3.16 -12.26 -5.88
CA ARG A 103 3.11 -11.12 -4.95
C ARG A 103 2.32 -9.95 -5.51
N SER A 104 1.45 -10.22 -6.48
CA SER A 104 0.55 -9.21 -7.01
C SER A 104 -0.44 -8.77 -5.93
N PRO A 105 -0.87 -7.50 -5.94
CA PRO A 105 -1.97 -7.05 -5.10
C PRO A 105 -3.22 -7.92 -5.28
N ILE A 106 -3.87 -8.31 -4.18
CA ILE A 106 -5.10 -9.12 -4.20
C ILE A 106 -6.21 -8.47 -3.39
N ILE A 107 -7.46 -8.79 -3.76
CA ILE A 107 -8.67 -8.44 -2.99
C ILE A 107 -9.10 -9.69 -2.20
N ASP A 108 -9.49 -9.48 -0.94
CA ASP A 108 -10.00 -10.51 -0.06
C ASP A 108 -11.23 -11.22 -0.63
N GLU A 109 -11.14 -12.53 -0.85
CA GLU A 109 -12.26 -13.33 -1.38
C GLU A 109 -13.38 -13.58 -0.34
N ALA A 110 -13.06 -13.56 0.96
CA ALA A 110 -14.01 -13.93 2.01
C ALA A 110 -15.06 -12.85 2.30
N GLY A 111 -14.76 -11.60 1.94
CA GLY A 111 -15.69 -10.48 2.13
C GLY A 111 -15.46 -9.28 1.21
N GLY A 112 -14.42 -9.29 0.37
CA GLY A 112 -14.13 -8.21 -0.57
C GLY A 112 -13.88 -6.86 0.09
N ARG A 113 -13.46 -6.83 1.35
CA ARG A 113 -13.37 -5.57 2.13
C ARG A 113 -11.94 -5.17 2.48
N ARG A 114 -10.98 -6.01 2.12
CA ARG A 114 -9.57 -5.82 2.37
C ARG A 114 -8.80 -6.06 1.08
N ILE A 115 -7.67 -5.41 0.99
CA ILE A 115 -6.66 -5.68 -0.03
C ILE A 115 -5.39 -6.15 0.66
N GLN A 116 -4.62 -7.00 0.00
CA GLN A 116 -3.26 -7.34 0.37
C GLN A 116 -2.30 -6.80 -0.67
N LEU A 117 -1.20 -6.26 -0.19
CA LEU A 117 -0.13 -5.60 -0.90
C LEU A 117 1.20 -6.22 -0.47
N TRP A 118 2.19 -6.12 -1.35
CA TRP A 118 3.54 -6.54 -1.10
C TRP A 118 4.47 -5.37 -1.38
N PHE A 119 5.54 -5.28 -0.60
CA PHE A 119 6.55 -4.25 -0.74
C PHE A 119 7.93 -4.88 -0.86
N SER A 120 8.80 -4.18 -1.56
CA SER A 120 10.24 -4.48 -1.61
C SER A 120 11.01 -3.16 -1.63
N VAL A 121 12.29 -3.21 -1.27
CA VAL A 121 13.23 -2.11 -1.47
C VAL A 121 14.29 -2.57 -2.46
N ASP A 122 14.61 -1.72 -3.42
CA ASP A 122 15.73 -1.93 -4.34
C ASP A 122 17.00 -2.32 -3.54
N PRO A 123 17.68 -3.42 -3.87
CA PRO A 123 18.87 -3.89 -3.16
C PRO A 123 19.95 -2.81 -2.95
N GLY A 124 20.09 -1.86 -3.87
CA GLY A 124 21.04 -0.75 -3.74
C GLY A 124 20.71 0.24 -2.62
N PHE A 125 19.46 0.25 -2.15
CA PHE A 125 18.96 1.15 -1.11
C PHE A 125 18.67 0.44 0.22
N GLN A 126 18.64 -0.89 0.28
CA GLN A 126 18.30 -1.64 1.51
C GLN A 126 19.20 -1.26 2.71
N ALA A 127 20.49 -1.04 2.47
CA ALA A 127 21.47 -0.61 3.47
C ALA A 127 21.57 0.93 3.61
N SER A 128 20.59 1.68 3.10
CA SER A 128 20.60 3.14 3.19
C SER A 128 20.47 3.57 4.66
N PRO A 129 21.32 4.49 5.15
CA PRO A 129 21.22 5.04 6.50
C PRO A 129 19.89 5.75 6.78
N THR A 130 19.11 6.07 5.73
CA THR A 130 17.78 6.66 5.88
C THR A 130 16.78 5.69 6.52
N PHE A 131 17.02 4.37 6.41
CA PHE A 131 16.20 3.34 7.03
C PHE A 131 16.65 2.99 8.46
N ASP A 132 17.74 3.59 8.96
CA ASP A 132 18.24 3.34 10.31
C ASP A 132 17.38 4.04 11.39
N ALA A 133 17.53 3.59 12.63
CA ALA A 133 16.91 4.18 13.82
C ALA A 133 15.38 4.35 13.73
N ALA A 134 14.91 5.59 13.52
CA ALA A 134 13.48 5.89 13.43
C ALA A 134 12.88 5.50 12.06
N GLY A 135 13.73 5.25 11.06
CA GLY A 135 13.35 4.97 9.69
C GLY A 135 12.61 6.12 9.02
N VAL A 136 11.82 5.78 8.01
CA VAL A 136 11.10 6.73 7.15
C VAL A 136 9.63 6.33 7.03
N LYS A 137 8.76 7.33 6.96
CA LYS A 137 7.33 7.16 6.72
C LYS A 137 7.02 7.38 5.25
N VAL A 138 6.49 6.36 4.60
CA VAL A 138 6.13 6.36 3.19
C VAL A 138 4.61 6.25 3.02
N PRO A 139 3.93 7.29 2.54
CA PRO A 139 2.53 7.19 2.15
C PRO A 139 2.32 6.25 0.97
N VAL A 140 1.37 5.34 1.12
CA VAL A 140 0.87 4.41 0.11
C VAL A 140 -0.61 4.68 -0.08
N THR A 141 -1.00 5.12 -1.27
CA THR A 141 -2.40 5.42 -1.59
C THR A 141 -2.99 4.30 -2.44
N CYS A 142 -4.17 3.82 -2.06
CA CYS A 142 -4.93 2.84 -2.83
C CYS A 142 -6.33 3.37 -3.14
N ARG A 143 -6.73 3.27 -4.41
CA ARG A 143 -8.07 3.56 -4.91
C ARG A 143 -8.74 2.27 -5.37
N VAL A 144 -9.98 2.07 -4.92
CA VAL A 144 -10.78 0.88 -5.21
C VAL A 144 -12.14 1.26 -5.79
N LEU A 145 -12.66 0.39 -6.65
CA LEU A 145 -14.03 0.41 -7.16
C LEU A 145 -14.87 -0.62 -6.39
N THR A 146 -16.10 -0.27 -6.04
CA THR A 146 -17.00 -1.15 -5.29
C THR A 146 -18.11 -1.75 -6.15
N SER A 147 -18.79 -2.77 -5.63
CA SER A 147 -19.95 -3.42 -6.26
C SER A 147 -21.12 -2.48 -6.52
N LYS A 148 -21.17 -1.33 -5.83
CA LYS A 148 -22.16 -0.26 -6.04
C LYS A 148 -21.70 0.82 -7.03
N GLY A 149 -20.53 0.64 -7.66
CA GLY A 149 -19.94 1.60 -8.58
C GLY A 149 -19.34 2.84 -7.89
N LEU A 150 -19.17 2.79 -6.56
CA LEU A 150 -18.52 3.86 -5.80
C LEU A 150 -17.00 3.70 -5.83
N ARG A 151 -16.30 4.83 -5.70
CA ARG A 151 -14.85 4.86 -5.63
C ARG A 151 -14.41 5.36 -4.26
N PHE A 152 -13.54 4.58 -3.62
CA PHE A 152 -12.92 4.97 -2.37
C PHE A 152 -11.42 5.05 -2.53
N GLU A 153 -10.83 6.02 -1.85
CA GLU A 153 -9.38 6.18 -1.80
C GLU A 153 -8.93 6.21 -0.35
N ARG A 154 -7.87 5.47 -0.04
CA ARG A 154 -7.24 5.44 1.28
C ARG A 154 -5.76 5.60 1.15
N THR A 155 -5.18 6.35 2.08
CA THR A 155 -3.73 6.43 2.24
C THR A 155 -3.33 5.72 3.53
N ALA A 156 -2.44 4.75 3.41
CA ALA A 156 -1.78 4.10 4.52
C ALA A 156 -0.33 4.59 4.64
N ILE A 157 0.24 4.58 5.85
CA ILE A 157 1.61 5.02 6.11
C ILE A 157 2.47 3.81 6.40
N LEU A 158 3.34 3.46 5.47
CA LEU A 158 4.36 2.42 5.63
C LEU A 158 5.54 3.02 6.38
N SER A 159 5.81 2.53 7.60
CA SER A 159 7.04 2.89 8.30
C SER A 159 8.12 1.90 7.88
N VAL A 160 9.11 2.37 7.14
CA VAL A 160 10.23 1.55 6.64
C VAL A 160 11.44 1.79 7.53
N ARG A 161 11.91 0.75 8.22
CA ARG A 161 13.10 0.83 9.08
C ARG A 161 13.78 -0.54 9.18
N GLN A 162 15.10 -0.56 9.31
CA GLN A 162 15.84 -1.77 9.64
C GLN A 162 15.50 -2.22 11.08
N LEU A 163 15.22 -3.51 11.26
CA LEU A 163 14.82 -4.12 12.53
C LEU A 163 15.93 -4.96 13.17
#